data_AF-I0IGY9-F1
#
_entry.id   AF-I0IGY9-F1
#
_cell.length_a   1.000
_cell.length_b   1.000
_cell.length_c   1.000
_cell.angle_alpha   90.00
_cell.angle_beta   90.00
_cell.angle_gamma   90.00
#
_symmetry.space_group_name_H-M   'P 1'
#
loop_
_entity.id
_entity.type
_entity.pdbx_description
1 polymer ?
#
loop_
_entity_poly.entity_id
_entity_poly.type
_entity_poly.pdbx_seq_one_letter_code
_entity_poly.pdbx_strand_id
1 'polypeptide(L)'
;MIYAELAPGSSDPAALDDFLLPLAIRREPLPYAAAFPASRAFLAYRRGGGRRATCLPDFFIGAHAEAAGHALLTRDAKRFRTYFPEVRLITPEG
;
A
#
# COMPACT_ATOMS: atom_id res chain seq x y z
N MET A 1 0.55 -6.89 3.89
CA MET A 1 -0.65 -6.39 3.18
C MET A 1 -0.66 -6.83 1.74
N ILE A 2 0.18 -6.28 0.84
CA ILE A 2 0.24 -6.75 -0.56
C ILE A 2 0.56 -8.26 -0.61
N TYR A 3 1.54 -8.71 0.16
CA TYR A 3 1.82 -10.14 0.34
C TYR A 3 0.60 -10.96 0.78
N ALA A 4 -0.22 -10.41 1.68
CA ALA A 4 -1.42 -11.09 2.18
C ALA A 4 -2.56 -11.10 1.14
N GLU A 5 -2.58 -10.17 0.18
CA GLU A 5 -3.52 -10.18 -0.94
C GLU A 5 -3.15 -11.24 -1.98
N LEU A 6 -1.85 -11.56 -2.11
CA LEU A 6 -1.35 -12.61 -3.01
C LEU A 6 -1.43 -14.02 -2.39
N ALA A 7 -1.35 -14.11 -1.05
CA ALA A 7 -1.30 -15.38 -0.33
C ALA A 7 -2.45 -16.37 -0.66
N PRO A 8 -3.72 -15.95 -0.84
CA PRO A 8 -4.80 -16.88 -1.20
C PRO A 8 -4.61 -17.61 -2.54
N GLY A 9 -3.74 -17.10 -3.42
CA GLY A 9 -3.40 -17.75 -4.70
C GLY A 9 -2.26 -18.77 -4.59
N SER A 10 -1.67 -18.97 -3.42
CA SER A 10 -0.54 -19.88 -3.18
C SER A 10 -0.93 -21.04 -2.27
N SER A 11 -0.25 -22.19 -2.40
CA SER A 11 -0.42 -23.33 -1.50
C SER A 11 0.12 -23.04 -0.09
N ASP A 12 1.22 -22.30 -0.02
CA ASP A 12 1.95 -21.98 1.22
C ASP A 12 2.84 -20.74 1.02
N PRO A 13 3.45 -20.20 2.11
CA PRO A 13 4.35 -19.06 2.01
C PRO A 13 5.60 -19.28 1.14
N ALA A 14 6.15 -20.49 1.09
CA ALA A 14 7.36 -20.77 0.32
C ALA A 14 7.07 -20.71 -1.19
N ALA A 15 5.95 -21.28 -1.62
CA ALA A 15 5.51 -21.21 -3.02
C ALA A 15 5.25 -19.76 -3.49
N LEU A 16 4.73 -18.89 -2.61
CA LEU A 16 4.56 -17.47 -2.92
C LEU A 16 5.92 -16.77 -3.00
N ASP A 17 6.85 -17.09 -2.11
CA ASP A 17 8.20 -16.53 -2.13
C ASP A 17 8.96 -16.93 -3.41
N ASP A 18 8.85 -18.19 -3.82
CA ASP A 18 9.43 -18.71 -5.07
C ASP A 18 8.82 -18.01 -6.30
N PHE A 19 7.52 -17.72 -6.28
CA PHE A 19 6.85 -16.97 -7.35
C PHE A 19 7.34 -15.51 -7.43
N LEU A 20 7.62 -14.86 -6.29
CA LEU A 20 8.06 -13.47 -6.24
C LEU A 20 9.54 -13.29 -6.58
N LEU A 21 10.37 -14.33 -6.35
CA LEU A 21 11.81 -14.30 -6.57
C LEU A 21 12.24 -13.87 -7.99
N PRO A 22 11.72 -14.48 -9.09
CA PRO A 22 12.12 -14.09 -10.45
C PRO A 22 11.64 -12.68 -10.83
N LEU A 23 10.66 -12.10 -10.12
CA LEU A 23 10.17 -10.75 -10.34
C LEU A 23 11.05 -9.67 -9.69
N ALA A 24 12.14 -10.07 -9.00
CA ALA A 24 13.01 -9.20 -8.23
C ALA A 24 12.26 -8.33 -7.19
N ILE A 25 11.12 -8.82 -6.69
CA ILE A 25 10.32 -8.13 -5.68
C ILE A 25 10.97 -8.33 -4.31
N ARG A 26 11.43 -7.23 -3.71
CA ARG A 26 11.90 -7.23 -2.32
C ARG A 26 10.72 -7.02 -1.37
N ARG A 27 10.61 -7.89 -0.36
CA ARG A 27 9.70 -7.69 0.77
C ARG A 27 10.37 -6.79 1.80
N GLU A 28 9.61 -5.83 2.32
CA GLU A 28 10.06 -4.96 3.40
C GLU A 28 9.16 -5.13 4.62
N PRO A 29 9.71 -4.99 5.84
CA PRO A 29 8.87 -4.94 7.04
C PRO A 29 7.90 -3.76 6.93
N LEU A 30 6.71 -3.89 7.50
CA LEU A 30 5.79 -2.77 7.60
C LEU A 30 6.35 -1.79 8.65
N PRO A 31 6.81 -0.58 8.27
CA PRO A 31 7.49 0.30 9.20
C PRO A 31 6.49 0.85 10.21
N TYR A 32 6.86 0.82 11.49
CA TYR A 32 6.00 1.36 12.55
C TYR A 32 5.69 2.85 12.32
N ALA A 33 6.63 3.59 11.73
CA ALA A 33 6.46 4.99 11.34
C ALA A 33 5.28 5.23 10.38
N ALA A 34 4.86 4.24 9.59
CA ALA A 34 3.70 4.37 8.69
C ALA A 34 2.35 4.32 9.41
N ALA A 35 2.29 3.85 10.67
CA ALA A 35 1.03 3.69 11.38
C ALA A 35 0.31 5.03 11.61
N PHE A 36 1.04 6.08 12.02
CA PHE A 36 0.44 7.38 12.30
C PHE A 36 -0.04 8.09 11.02
N PRO A 37 0.77 8.22 9.94
CA PRO A 37 0.30 8.77 8.67
C PRO A 37 -0.90 8.01 8.08
N ALA A 38 -0.90 6.67 8.14
CA ALA A 38 -2.04 5.86 7.69
C ALA A 38 -3.33 6.20 8.47
N SER A 39 -3.23 6.38 9.79
CA SER A 39 -4.37 6.77 10.64
C SER A 39 -4.92 8.15 10.27
N ARG A 40 -4.04 9.10 9.95
CA ARG A 40 -4.41 10.46 9.56
C ARG A 40 -5.11 10.48 8.22
N ALA A 41 -4.60 9.72 7.25
CA ALA A 41 -5.23 9.55 5.94
C ALA A 41 -6.63 8.91 6.07
N PHE A 42 -6.76 7.85 6.88
CA PHE A 42 -8.05 7.22 7.12
C PHE A 42 -9.07 8.14 7.80
N LEU A 43 -8.63 8.93 8.80
CA LEU A 43 -9.49 9.92 9.44
C LEU A 43 -9.97 10.99 8.45
N ALA A 44 -9.10 11.47 7.57
CA ALA A 44 -9.47 12.42 6.52
C ALA A 44 -10.49 11.79 5.54
N TYR A 45 -10.28 10.54 5.13
CA TYR A 45 -11.22 9.79 4.31
C TYR A 45 -12.61 9.67 4.97
N ARG A 46 -12.67 9.32 6.26
CA ARG A 46 -13.93 9.22 7.01
C ARG A 46 -14.66 10.56 7.09
N ARG A 47 -13.93 11.64 7.37
CA ARG A 47 -14.48 13.01 7.39
C ARG A 47 -14.99 13.45 6.03
N GLY A 48 -14.37 12.97 4.95
CA GLY A 48 -14.81 13.18 3.57
C GLY A 48 -15.97 12.28 3.11
N GLY A 49 -16.70 11.62 4.02
CA GLY A 49 -17.84 10.76 3.69
C GLY A 49 -17.49 9.30 3.37
N GLY A 50 -16.24 8.90 3.63
CA GLY A 50 -15.79 7.52 3.51
C GLY A 50 -16.60 6.56 4.37
N ARG A 51 -17.14 5.49 3.76
CA ARG A 51 -18.07 4.55 4.40
C ARG A 51 -17.38 3.35 5.06
N ARG A 52 -16.09 3.15 4.84
CA ARG A 52 -15.36 1.99 5.37
C ARG A 52 -15.18 2.12 6.89
N ALA A 53 -15.48 1.04 7.61
CA ALA A 53 -15.40 1.02 9.07
C ALA A 53 -13.95 0.95 9.58
N THR A 54 -13.06 0.32 8.83
CA THR A 54 -11.67 0.04 9.20
C THR A 54 -10.68 0.74 8.29
N CYS A 55 -9.47 1.00 8.81
CA CYS A 55 -8.36 1.55 8.03
C CYS A 55 -8.06 0.61 6.85
N LEU A 56 -8.18 1.14 5.63
CA LEU A 56 -7.93 0.37 4.42
C LEU A 56 -6.44 0.03 4.29
N PRO A 57 -6.10 -1.17 3.79
CA PRO A 57 -4.74 -1.50 3.39
C PRO A 57 -4.07 -0.38 2.58
N ASP A 58 -4.76 0.21 1.61
CA ASP A 58 -4.22 1.30 0.78
C ASP A 58 -3.61 2.46 1.57
N PHE A 59 -4.16 2.81 2.74
CA PHE A 59 -3.59 3.89 3.56
C PHE A 59 -2.25 3.48 4.17
N PHE A 60 -2.10 2.23 4.57
CA PHE A 60 -0.80 1.71 5.01
C PHE A 60 0.19 1.58 3.86
N ILE A 61 -0.26 1.27 2.64
CA ILE A 61 0.60 1.23 1.45
C ILE A 61 1.17 2.63 1.17
N GLY A 62 0.31 3.64 1.12
CA GLY A 62 0.72 5.02 0.88
C GLY A 62 1.62 5.56 1.98
N ALA A 63 1.28 5.30 3.24
CA ALA A 63 2.08 5.71 4.39
C ALA A 63 3.45 5.01 4.44
N HIS A 64 3.52 3.74 4.04
CA HIS A 64 4.80 3.03 3.92
C HIS A 64 5.65 3.67 2.83
N ALA A 65 5.08 3.92 1.64
CA ALA A 65 5.81 4.56 0.55
C ALA A 65 6.36 5.94 0.96
N GLU A 66 5.55 6.75 1.65
CA GLU A 66 5.96 8.05 2.17
C GLU A 66 7.09 7.93 3.21
N ALA A 67 6.92 7.04 4.20
CA ALA A 67 7.90 6.86 5.27
C ALA A 67 9.24 6.30 4.79
N ALA A 68 9.23 5.46 3.75
CA ALA A 68 10.42 4.83 3.20
C ALA A 68 11.02 5.59 1.99
N GLY A 69 10.35 6.66 1.52
CA GLY A 69 10.78 7.41 0.34
C GLY A 69 10.65 6.64 -0.99
N HIS A 70 9.73 5.66 -1.04
CA HIS A 70 9.51 4.84 -2.23
C HIS A 70 8.54 5.51 -3.20
N ALA A 71 8.72 5.25 -4.49
CA ALA A 71 7.69 5.51 -5.48
C ALA A 71 6.60 4.42 -5.41
N LEU A 72 5.35 4.79 -5.67
CA LEU A 72 4.20 3.89 -5.64
C LEU A 72 3.66 3.63 -7.05
N LEU A 73 3.69 2.38 -7.49
CA LEU A 73 3.00 1.91 -8.69
C LEU A 73 1.52 1.67 -8.38
N THR A 74 0.61 2.40 -9.04
CA THR A 74 -0.83 2.27 -8.76
C THR A 74 -1.71 2.68 -9.95
N ARG A 75 -2.91 2.09 -10.03
CA ARG A 75 -3.98 2.53 -10.94
C ARG A 75 -4.92 3.56 -10.28
N ASP A 76 -4.97 3.64 -8.95
CA ASP A 76 -5.81 4.61 -8.23
C ASP A 76 -5.02 5.87 -7.86
N ALA A 77 -4.51 6.58 -8.88
CA ALA A 77 -3.68 7.76 -8.68
C ALA A 77 -4.40 8.86 -7.87
N LYS A 78 -5.70 9.01 -8.07
CA LYS A 78 -6.52 10.03 -7.40
C LYS A 78 -6.52 9.85 -5.89
N ARG A 79 -6.67 8.60 -5.40
CA ARG A 79 -6.65 8.32 -3.97
C ARG A 79 -5.30 8.66 -3.36
N PHE A 80 -4.22 8.15 -3.94
CA PHE A 80 -2.89 8.34 -3.36
C PHE A 80 -2.44 9.81 -3.41
N ARG A 81 -2.74 10.56 -4.48
CA ARG A 81 -2.48 12.02 -4.52
C ARG A 81 -3.24 12.80 -3.45
N THR A 82 -4.45 12.38 -3.11
CA THR A 82 -5.28 13.06 -2.10
C THR A 82 -4.69 12.92 -0.70
N TYR A 83 -4.19 11.73 -0.35
CA TYR A 83 -3.81 11.41 1.02
C TYR A 83 -2.31 11.38 1.28
N PHE A 84 -1.49 11.20 0.24
CA PHE A 84 -0.04 11.09 0.30
C PHE A 84 0.60 11.90 -0.85
N PRO A 85 0.45 13.24 -0.85
CA PRO A 85 0.84 14.10 -1.97
C PRO A 85 2.36 14.07 -2.25
N GLU A 86 3.18 13.76 -1.25
CA GLU A 86 4.64 13.68 -1.38
C GLU A 86 5.12 12.35 -1.99
N VAL A 87 4.24 11.35 -2.09
CA VAL A 87 4.61 10.05 -2.68
C VAL A 87 4.65 10.17 -4.20
N ARG A 88 5.82 9.91 -4.77
CA ARG A 88 5.98 9.81 -6.22
C ARG A 88 5.14 8.66 -6.75
N LEU A 89 4.18 8.94 -7.62
CA LEU A 89 3.35 7.91 -8.25
C LEU A 89 3.88 7.51 -9.62
N ILE A 90 3.87 6.21 -9.87
CA ILE A 90 4.03 5.62 -11.20
C ILE A 90 2.66 5.07 -11.58
N THR A 91 2.08 5.58 -12.65
CA THR A 91 0.75 5.19 -13.11
C THR A 91 0.89 4.59 -14.50
N PRO A 92 0.69 3.27 -14.67
CA PRO A 92 0.69 2.69 -16.00
C PRO A 92 -0.45 3.32 -16.81
N GLU A 93 -0.14 3.76 -18.02
CA GLU A 93 -1.18 4.11 -19.00
C GLU A 93 -1.88 2.81 -19.40
N GLY A 94 -3.21 2.82 -19.36
CA GLY A 94 -4.06 1.70 -19.77
C GLY A 94 -4.38 1.78 -21.25
#